data_AF-X1E4P2-F1
#
_entry.id   AF-X1E4P2-F1
#
_cell.length_a   1.000
_cell.length_b   1.000
_cell.length_c   1.000
_cell.angle_alpha   90.00
_cell.angle_beta   90.00
_cell.angle_gamma   90.00
#
_symmetry.space_group_name_H-M   'P 1'
#
loop_
_entity.id
_entity.type
_entity.pdbx_description
1 polymer ?
#
loop_
_entity_poly.entity_id
_entity_poly.type
_entity_poly.pdbx_seq_one_letter_code
_entity_poly.pdbx_strand_id
1 'polypeptide(L)'
;MQKQTSRQPIFILLSLAHTASGLCWIVPLFLPLIREEHFQVDLADRNPRSVWERLGSKTLLEKARERVKKILNEYCPPPLDKDTQRDLEKAVREIYEREGVPYTPIPTEW
;
A
#
# COMPACT_ATOMS: atom_id res chain seq x y z
N MET A 1 -63.42 13.11 46.75
CA MET A 1 -63.30 11.73 47.29
C MET A 1 -63.08 10.81 46.10
N GLN A 2 -62.09 9.91 46.00
CA GLN A 2 -61.19 9.30 46.98
C GLN A 2 -59.74 9.39 46.50
N LYS A 3 -58.83 9.53 47.47
CA LYS A 3 -57.38 9.39 47.32
C LYS A 3 -57.06 7.90 47.24
N GLN A 4 -56.19 7.50 46.31
CA GLN A 4 -55.29 6.38 46.54
C GLN A 4 -53.90 6.71 45.99
N THR A 5 -53.07 7.20 46.91
CA THR A 5 -51.63 7.04 46.87
C THR A 5 -51.32 5.62 47.32
N SER A 6 -50.59 4.84 46.53
CA SER A 6 -49.48 4.04 47.06
C SER A 6 -48.69 3.32 45.97
N ARG A 7 -47.37 3.48 46.07
CA ARG A 7 -46.33 2.51 45.69
C ARG A 7 -46.08 2.30 44.20
N GLN A 8 -45.16 3.12 43.70
CA GLN A 8 -44.16 2.68 42.73
C GLN A 8 -43.55 1.34 43.18
N PRO A 9 -43.38 0.39 42.25
CA PRO A 9 -42.05 -0.09 41.93
C PRO A 9 -41.82 0.20 40.44
N ILE A 10 -40.82 1.01 40.09
CA ILE A 10 -39.47 0.53 39.78
C ILE A 10 -39.53 -0.74 38.91
N PHE A 11 -38.85 -0.71 37.76
CA PHE A 11 -38.87 -1.71 36.66
C PHE A 11 -39.82 -1.38 35.49
N ILE A 12 -39.66 -0.19 34.92
CA ILE A 12 -39.95 0.03 33.50
C ILE A 12 -38.62 0.38 32.80
N LEU A 13 -38.09 -0.60 32.09
CA LEU A 13 -37.34 -0.48 30.82
C LEU A 13 -36.00 0.31 30.81
N LEU A 14 -35.06 -0.06 31.67
CA LEU A 14 -33.95 -0.99 31.32
C LEU A 14 -33.62 -1.43 29.87
N SER A 15 -34.27 -0.97 28.79
CA SER A 15 -34.31 -1.76 27.53
C SER A 15 -33.63 -1.15 26.30
N LEU A 16 -33.07 0.06 26.33
CA LEU A 16 -32.45 0.62 25.10
C LEU A 16 -31.17 1.42 25.38
N ALA A 17 -30.15 0.79 25.98
CA ALA A 17 -28.81 1.41 26.04
C ALA A 17 -27.65 0.40 26.17
N HIS A 18 -27.74 -0.79 25.56
CA HIS A 18 -26.61 -1.76 25.61
C HIS A 18 -26.22 -2.42 24.29
N THR A 19 -26.73 -1.98 23.14
CA THR A 19 -26.35 -2.54 21.83
C THR A 19 -25.35 -1.68 21.05
N ALA A 20 -24.63 -0.76 21.70
CA ALA A 20 -23.59 0.05 21.05
C ALA A 20 -22.17 -0.12 21.64
N SER A 21 -21.99 -0.96 22.67
CA SER A 21 -20.72 -1.07 23.40
C SER A 21 -20.01 -2.41 23.24
N GLY A 22 -20.51 -3.33 22.39
CA GLY A 22 -19.87 -4.63 22.12
C GLY A 22 -18.88 -4.61 20.95
N LEU A 23 -19.11 -3.74 19.96
CA LEU A 23 -18.29 -3.67 18.74
C LEU A 23 -17.18 -2.61 18.79
N CYS A 24 -17.12 -1.78 19.84
CA CYS A 24 -16.16 -0.68 19.96
C CYS A 24 -14.74 -1.15 20.35
N TRP A 25 -14.61 -2.28 21.06
CA TRP A 25 -13.32 -2.79 21.54
C TRP A 25 -12.61 -3.76 20.57
N ILE A 26 -13.28 -4.26 19.54
CA ILE A 26 -12.71 -5.24 18.59
C ILE A 26 -11.82 -4.54 17.55
N VAL A 27 -12.20 -3.33 17.14
CA VAL A 27 -11.55 -2.59 16.04
C VAL A 27 -10.06 -2.31 16.28
N PRO A 28 -9.60 -1.88 17.48
CA PRO A 28 -8.18 -1.57 17.72
C PRO A 28 -7.26 -2.80 17.71
N LEU A 29 -7.75 -3.95 18.18
CA LEU A 29 -6.96 -5.19 18.26
C LEU A 29 -6.85 -5.90 16.91
N PHE A 30 -7.89 -5.77 16.07
CA PHE A 30 -7.99 -6.48 14.79
C PHE A 30 -7.16 -5.83 13.67
N LEU A 31 -6.93 -4.52 13.74
CA LEU A 31 -6.20 -3.76 12.72
C LEU A 31 -4.75 -4.22 12.46
N PRO A 32 -3.91 -4.53 13.48
CA PRO A 32 -2.57 -5.07 13.25
C PRO A 32 -2.62 -6.45 12.58
N LEU A 33 -3.52 -7.34 13.02
CA LEU A 33 -3.68 -8.67 12.46
C LEU A 33 -4.02 -8.63 10.95
N ILE A 34 -4.86 -7.68 10.52
CA ILE A 34 -5.18 -7.53 9.09
C ILE A 34 -3.93 -7.23 8.26
N ARG A 35 -3.00 -6.43 8.77
CA ARG A 35 -1.77 -6.08 8.05
C ARG A 35 -0.79 -7.25 7.99
N GLU A 36 -0.80 -8.11 8.99
CA GLU A 36 0.06 -9.29 9.07
C GLU A 36 -0.46 -10.45 8.20
N GLU A 37 -1.77 -10.72 8.22
CA GLU A 37 -2.39 -11.86 7.56
C GLU A 37 -2.79 -11.58 6.10
N HIS A 38 -3.20 -10.34 5.78
CA HIS A 38 -3.69 -10.01 4.44
C HIS A 38 -2.66 -9.26 3.61
N PHE A 39 -2.22 -9.91 2.53
CA PHE A 39 -1.45 -9.23 1.49
C PHE A 39 -2.30 -8.16 0.79
N GLN A 40 -1.90 -6.89 0.93
CA GLN A 40 -2.51 -5.79 0.20
C GLN A 40 -1.87 -5.66 -1.17
N VAL A 41 -2.59 -6.10 -2.20
CA VAL A 41 -2.13 -5.95 -3.59
C VAL A 41 -2.16 -4.47 -3.98
N ASP A 42 -1.02 -3.94 -4.44
CA ASP A 42 -0.88 -2.54 -4.87
C ASP A 42 -1.32 -2.29 -6.33
N LEU A 43 -1.28 -3.34 -7.16
CA LEU A 43 -1.55 -3.21 -8.60
C LEU A 43 -3.04 -3.42 -8.96
N ALA A 44 -3.67 -4.44 -8.37
CA ALA A 44 -5.04 -4.80 -8.66
C ALA A 44 -6.03 -3.75 -8.12
N ASP A 45 -6.98 -3.35 -8.96
CA ASP A 45 -8.04 -2.45 -8.53
C ASP A 45 -9.10 -3.19 -7.72
N ARG A 46 -9.34 -2.73 -6.49
CA ARG A 46 -10.35 -3.30 -5.57
C ARG A 46 -11.52 -2.35 -5.33
N ASN A 47 -11.62 -1.27 -6.12
CA ASN A 47 -12.74 -0.34 -6.02
C ASN A 47 -14.03 -0.97 -6.56
N PRO A 48 -15.20 -0.54 -6.05
CA PRO A 48 -16.47 -0.94 -6.66
C PRO A 48 -16.53 -0.48 -8.12
N ARG A 49 -17.28 -1.22 -8.94
CA ARG A 49 -17.38 -1.00 -10.40
C ARG A 49 -17.65 0.46 -10.77
N SER A 50 -18.60 1.12 -10.08
CA SER A 50 -18.96 2.51 -10.35
C SER A 50 -17.81 3.50 -10.12
N VAL A 51 -16.91 3.22 -9.19
CA VAL A 51 -15.71 4.03 -8.93
C VAL A 51 -14.65 3.73 -9.97
N TRP A 52 -14.41 2.46 -10.28
CA TRP A 52 -13.46 2.06 -11.33
C TRP A 52 -13.85 2.67 -12.69
N GLU A 53 -15.13 2.70 -13.03
CA GLU A 53 -15.65 3.32 -14.25
C GLU A 53 -15.39 4.83 -14.27
N ARG A 54 -15.67 5.53 -13.16
CA ARG A 54 -15.41 6.96 -13.01
C ARG A 54 -13.92 7.31 -13.05
N LEU A 55 -13.05 6.39 -12.63
CA LEU A 55 -11.59 6.53 -12.68
C LEU A 55 -10.98 6.18 -14.06
N GLY A 56 -11.82 5.93 -15.06
CA GLY A 56 -11.38 5.70 -16.44
C GLY A 56 -11.27 4.23 -16.83
N SER A 57 -11.82 3.31 -16.05
CA SER A 57 -11.96 1.88 -16.41
C SER A 57 -10.65 1.20 -16.82
N LYS A 58 -9.53 1.57 -16.18
CA LYS A 58 -8.21 1.04 -16.57
C LYS A 58 -8.11 -0.46 -16.35
N THR A 59 -7.59 -1.14 -17.35
CA THR A 59 -7.21 -2.54 -17.28
C THR A 59 -6.00 -2.71 -16.36
N LEU A 60 -5.78 -3.94 -15.88
CA LEU A 60 -4.62 -4.28 -15.05
C LEU A 60 -3.29 -3.98 -15.77
N LEU A 61 -3.24 -4.22 -17.08
CA LEU A 61 -2.05 -3.99 -17.91
C LEU A 61 -1.72 -2.50 -18.04
N GLU A 62 -2.74 -1.64 -18.22
CA GLU A 62 -2.54 -0.19 -18.26
C GLU A 62 -1.99 0.33 -16.94
N LYS A 63 -2.56 -0.10 -15.81
CA LYS A 63 -2.04 0.24 -14.47
C LYS A 63 -0.60 -0.24 -14.28
N ALA A 64 -0.26 -1.44 -14.76
CA ALA A 64 1.10 -1.97 -14.66
C ALA A 64 2.11 -1.11 -15.45
N ARG A 65 1.75 -0.75 -16.69
CA ARG A 65 2.58 0.12 -17.55
C ARG A 65 2.79 1.49 -16.93
N GLU A 66 1.74 2.09 -16.39
CA GLU A 66 1.83 3.37 -15.69
C GLU A 66 2.73 3.29 -14.46
N ARG A 67 2.60 2.22 -13.67
CA ARG A 67 3.46 2.02 -12.50
C ARG A 67 4.92 1.85 -12.88
N VAL A 68 5.23 1.07 -13.92
CA VAL A 68 6.60 0.89 -14.41
C VAL A 68 7.19 2.22 -14.87
N LYS A 69 6.46 3.01 -15.66
CA LYS A 69 6.90 4.34 -16.09
C LYS A 69 7.19 5.25 -14.89
N LYS A 70 6.32 5.22 -13.88
CA LYS A 70 6.53 5.98 -12.64
C LYS A 70 7.82 5.55 -11.93
N ILE A 71 8.04 4.24 -11.76
CA ILE A 71 9.26 3.72 -11.10
C ILE A 71 10.50 4.16 -11.87
N LEU A 72 10.53 3.97 -13.19
CA LEU A 72 11.71 4.30 -14.00
C LEU A 72 12.01 5.81 -14.02
N ASN A 73 11.00 6.66 -13.89
CA ASN A 73 11.18 8.10 -13.85
C ASN A 73 11.59 8.63 -12.46
N GLU A 74 11.13 8.00 -11.38
CA GLU A 74 11.32 8.50 -10.01
C GLU A 74 12.47 7.81 -9.26
N TYR A 75 12.83 6.58 -9.64
CA TYR A 75 13.82 5.79 -8.92
C TYR A 75 15.23 6.07 -9.43
N CYS A 76 16.01 6.81 -8.64
CA CYS A 76 17.46 6.89 -8.79
C CYS A 76 18.12 5.87 -7.84
N PRO A 77 18.84 4.85 -8.35
CA PRO A 77 19.56 3.91 -7.52
C PRO A 77 20.61 4.61 -6.65
N PRO A 78 20.91 4.11 -5.45
CA PRO A 78 22.04 4.63 -4.68
C PRO A 78 23.33 4.47 -5.49
N PRO A 79 24.22 5.49 -5.49
CA PRO A 79 25.46 5.44 -6.26
C PRO A 79 26.34 4.29 -5.74
N LEU A 80 27.06 3.65 -6.66
CA LEU A 80 28.06 2.65 -6.30
C LEU A 80 29.23 3.32 -5.56
N ASP A 81 29.88 2.54 -4.71
CA ASP A 81 31.16 2.94 -4.14
C ASP A 81 32.19 3.20 -5.26
N LYS A 82 33.04 4.23 -5.08
CA LYS A 82 33.97 4.70 -6.11
C LYS A 82 35.00 3.65 -6.50
N ASP A 83 35.49 2.85 -5.54
CA ASP A 83 36.45 1.79 -5.84
C ASP A 83 35.77 0.67 -6.62
N THR A 84 34.56 0.29 -6.22
CA THR A 84 33.74 -0.70 -6.95
C THR A 84 33.44 -0.24 -8.37
N GLN A 85 33.11 1.03 -8.56
CA GLN A 85 32.82 1.61 -9.87
C GLN A 85 34.03 1.57 -10.80
N ARG A 86 35.23 1.89 -10.28
CA ARG A 86 36.49 1.83 -11.04
C ARG A 86 36.83 0.40 -11.46
N ASP A 87 36.67 -0.55 -10.55
CA ASP A 87 36.97 -1.95 -10.82
C ASP A 87 36.02 -2.53 -11.87
N LEU A 88 34.73 -2.15 -11.81
CA LEU A 88 33.73 -2.52 -12.81
C LEU A 88 34.05 -1.90 -14.17
N GLU A 89 34.43 -0.62 -14.22
CA GLU A 89 34.81 0.05 -15.47
C GLU A 89 36.02 -0.63 -16.14
N LYS A 90 37.03 -0.99 -15.34
CA LYS A 90 38.21 -1.72 -15.81
C LYS A 90 37.82 -3.07 -16.41
N ALA A 91 37.01 -3.87 -15.69
CA ALA A 91 36.57 -5.18 -16.16
C ALA A 91 35.75 -5.08 -17.47
N VAL A 92 34.86 -4.10 -17.59
CA VAL A 92 34.07 -3.88 -18.80
C VAL A 92 34.99 -3.51 -19.98
N ARG A 93 35.96 -2.61 -19.75
CA ARG A 93 36.92 -2.21 -20.79
C ARG A 93 37.74 -3.40 -21.31
N GLU A 94 38.26 -4.24 -20.42
CA GLU A 94 39.01 -5.44 -20.79
C GLU A 94 38.18 -6.40 -21.65
N ILE A 95 36.89 -6.57 -21.33
CA ILE A 95 35.97 -7.39 -22.13
C ILE A 95 35.77 -6.78 -23.52
N TYR A 96 35.53 -5.46 -23.60
CA TYR A 96 35.32 -4.79 -24.88
C TYR A 96 36.55 -4.86 -25.78
N GLU A 97 37.75 -4.67 -25.22
CA GLU A 97 39.02 -4.82 -25.95
C GLU A 97 39.22 -6.25 -26.46
N ARG A 98 38.89 -7.26 -25.63
CA ARG A 98 38.94 -8.68 -26.03
C ARG A 98 38.01 -8.99 -27.20
N GLU A 99 36.79 -8.47 -27.17
CA GLU A 99 35.78 -8.70 -28.21
C GLU A 99 35.94 -7.78 -29.43
N GLY A 100 36.90 -6.84 -29.41
CA GLY A 100 37.12 -5.88 -30.49
C GLY A 100 35.98 -4.86 -30.66
N VAL A 101 35.20 -4.61 -29.61
CA VAL A 101 34.07 -3.67 -29.62
C VAL A 101 34.53 -2.33 -29.03
N PRO A 102 34.21 -1.18 -29.66
CA PRO A 102 34.56 0.12 -29.10
C PRO A 102 33.81 0.37 -27.79
N TYR A 103 34.55 0.70 -26.72
CA TYR A 103 33.97 1.01 -25.42
C TYR A 103 33.42 2.44 -25.39
N THR A 104 32.16 2.58 -24.98
CA THR A 104 31.56 3.87 -24.63
C THR A 104 31.41 3.98 -23.11
N PRO A 105 31.99 4.99 -22.46
CA PRO A 105 31.86 5.18 -21.03
C PRO A 105 30.39 5.39 -20.63
N ILE A 106 29.96 4.67 -19.60
CA ILE A 106 28.59 4.76 -19.09
C ILE A 106 28.47 6.09 -18.32
N PRO A 107 27.42 6.90 -18.56
CA PRO A 107 27.17 8.10 -17.77
C PRO A 107 27.09 7.74 -16.27
N THR A 108 27.90 8.43 -15.48
CA THR A 108 28.01 8.16 -14.03
C THR A 108 27.09 9.07 -13.21
N GLU A 109 26.43 10.02 -13.87
CA GLU A 109 25.47 10.95 -13.28
C GLU A 109 24.08 10.64 -13.85
N TRP A 110 23.16 10.24 -12.98
CA TRP A 110 21.78 9.83 -13.29
C TRP A 110 20.77 10.80 -12.70
#